data_AF-A0A377V822-F1
#
_entry.id   AF-A0A377V822-F1
#
_cell.length_a   1.000
_cell.length_b   1.000
_cell.length_c   1.000
_cell.angle_alpha   90.00
_cell.angle_beta   90.00
_cell.angle_gamma   90.00
#
_symmetry.space_group_name_H-M   'P 1'
#
loop_
_entity.id
_entity.type
_entity.pdbx_description
1 polymer ?
#
loop_
_entity_poly.entity_id
_entity_poly.type
_entity_poly.pdbx_seq_one_letter_code
_entity_poly.pdbx_strand_id
1 'polypeptide(L)'
;MHPVINFSHVTKEYPLYHHIGSGIKDLIFHPKRAFQLLKGRKYLAIEDVSFTVGKGEAVALIGRNGAGKSTSLGLVAGVIKPTKGTVTTEGRVASMLELGEAFILNLPA
;
A
#
# COMPACT_ATOMS: atom_id res chain seq x y z
N MET A 1 20.83 19.69 3.32
CA MET A 1 19.48 19.50 2.74
C MET A 1 18.62 18.89 3.82
N HIS A 2 17.51 19.53 4.21
CA HIS A 2 16.64 19.02 5.29
C HIS A 2 15.55 18.12 4.67
N PRO A 3 15.63 16.78 4.81
CA PRO A 3 14.64 15.87 4.26
C PRO A 3 13.34 15.98 5.05
N VAL A 4 12.24 16.25 4.36
CA VAL A 4 10.88 16.32 4.94
C VAL A 4 10.08 15.04 4.67
N ILE A 5 10.53 14.21 3.72
CA ILE A 5 10.04 12.85 3.49
C ILE A 5 11.25 11.94 3.40
N ASN A 6 11.21 10.81 4.10
CA ASN A 6 12.25 9.80 4.06
C ASN A 6 11.65 8.39 3.95
N PHE A 7 12.05 7.67 2.91
CA PHE A 7 11.82 6.25 2.69
C PHE A 7 13.13 5.52 2.97
N SER A 8 13.10 4.59 3.93
CA SER A 8 14.26 3.76 4.27
C SER A 8 13.90 2.28 4.18
N HIS A 9 14.42 1.61 3.16
CA HIS A 9 14.27 0.17 2.90
C HIS A 9 12.81 -0.31 2.90
N VAL A 10 11.95 0.46 2.25
CA VAL A 10 10.51 0.30 2.35
C VAL A 10 10.02 -0.79 1.42
N THR A 11 9.35 -1.78 2.00
CA THR A 11 8.66 -2.85 1.28
C THR A 11 7.19 -2.86 1.65
N LYS A 12 6.31 -3.04 0.66
CA LYS A 12 4.86 -3.23 0.89
C LYS A 12 4.36 -4.46 0.15
N GLU A 13 3.80 -5.37 0.92
CA GLU A 13 3.14 -6.60 0.46
C GLU A 13 1.65 -6.55 0.81
N TYR A 14 0.81 -7.05 -0.09
CA TYR A 14 -0.62 -7.26 0.14
C TYR A 14 -0.93 -8.76 0.10
N PRO A 15 -1.73 -9.29 1.03
CA PRO A 15 -2.20 -10.68 0.94
C PRO A 15 -3.16 -10.82 -0.25
N LEU A 16 -2.87 -11.75 -1.16
CA LEU A 16 -3.79 -12.16 -2.22
C LEU A 16 -4.65 -13.29 -1.67
N TYR A 17 -5.82 -12.94 -1.15
CA TYR A 17 -6.87 -13.93 -0.92
C TYR A 17 -7.51 -14.24 -2.26
N HIS A 18 -7.24 -15.43 -2.80
CA HIS A 18 -8.15 -15.98 -3.80
C HIS A 18 -9.53 -16.09 -3.16
N HIS A 19 -10.58 -15.67 -3.88
CA HIS A 19 -11.96 -16.00 -3.51
C HIS A 19 -12.06 -17.52 -3.32
N ILE A 20 -12.03 -17.96 -2.07
CA ILE A 20 -12.27 -19.35 -1.71
C ILE A 20 -13.78 -19.54 -1.82
N GLY A 21 -14.28 -19.73 -3.05
CA GLY A 21 -15.66 -20.13 -3.31
C GLY A 21 -15.97 -21.56 -2.79
N SER A 22 -14.94 -22.27 -2.33
CA SER A 22 -15.02 -23.65 -1.83
C SER A 22 -14.81 -23.63 -0.32
N GLY A 23 -15.89 -23.37 0.43
CA GLY A 23 -15.85 -23.16 1.88
C GLY A 23 -15.36 -24.36 2.71
N ILE A 24 -15.72 -24.34 4.00
CA ILE A 24 -15.34 -25.27 5.09
C ILE A 24 -15.26 -26.77 4.66
N LYS A 25 -16.07 -27.20 3.69
CA LYS A 25 -16.02 -28.57 3.12
C LYS A 25 -14.64 -28.91 2.55
N ASP A 26 -14.05 -28.02 1.74
CA ASP A 26 -12.76 -28.30 1.09
C ASP A 26 -11.59 -28.34 2.11
N LEU A 27 -11.74 -27.59 3.22
CA LEU A 27 -10.83 -27.60 4.36
C LEU A 27 -10.83 -28.93 5.12
N ILE A 28 -11.99 -29.57 5.26
CA ILE A 28 -12.15 -30.87 5.94
C ILE A 28 -11.65 -32.01 5.05
N PHE A 29 -11.97 -32.00 3.76
CA PHE A 29 -11.64 -33.10 2.85
C PHE A 29 -10.18 -33.04 2.33
N HIS A 30 -9.54 -31.86 2.30
CA HIS A 30 -8.20 -31.69 1.74
C HIS A 30 -7.28 -30.83 2.62
N PRO A 31 -6.84 -31.32 3.81
CA PRO A 31 -6.05 -30.53 4.77
C PRO A 31 -4.72 -30.01 4.20
N LYS A 32 -4.06 -30.78 3.32
CA LYS A 32 -2.82 -30.33 2.65
C LYS A 32 -3.06 -29.16 1.68
N ARG A 33 -4.18 -29.18 0.95
CA ARG A 33 -4.57 -28.14 -0.02
C ARG A 33 -5.00 -26.88 0.71
N ALA A 34 -5.74 -27.03 1.81
CA ALA A 34 -6.07 -25.94 2.71
C ALA A 34 -4.84 -25.28 3.34
N PHE A 35 -3.86 -26.06 3.79
CA PHE A 35 -2.60 -25.52 4.28
C PHE A 35 -1.86 -24.71 3.20
N GLN A 36 -1.95 -25.13 1.93
CA GLN A 36 -1.37 -24.41 0.80
C GLN A 36 -2.14 -23.13 0.41
N LEU A 37 -3.47 -23.13 0.59
CA LEU A 37 -4.32 -21.93 0.44
C LEU A 37 -4.10 -20.92 1.58
N LEU A 38 -3.93 -21.41 2.81
CA LEU A 38 -3.54 -20.61 3.98
C LEU A 38 -2.13 -20.03 3.84
N LYS A 39 -1.26 -20.68 3.05
CA LYS A 39 0.06 -20.17 2.66
C LYS A 39 0.02 -18.94 1.74
N GLY A 40 -1.17 -18.33 1.59
CA GLY A 40 -1.43 -16.94 1.19
C GLY A 40 -0.39 -16.36 0.24
N ARG A 41 -0.67 -16.41 -1.07
CA ARG A 41 0.16 -15.68 -2.03
C ARG A 41 0.17 -14.21 -1.63
N LYS A 42 1.30 -13.55 -1.79
CA LYS A 42 1.44 -12.12 -1.52
C LYS A 42 1.72 -11.39 -2.83
N TYR A 43 1.12 -10.22 -2.97
CA TYR A 43 1.45 -9.28 -4.03
C TYR A 43 2.46 -8.27 -3.49
N LEU A 44 3.63 -8.20 -4.10
CA LEU A 44 4.69 -7.25 -3.77
C LEU A 44 4.46 -5.96 -4.56
N ALA A 45 4.01 -4.92 -3.88
CA ALA A 45 3.67 -3.64 -4.52
C ALA A 45 4.88 -2.71 -4.69
N ILE A 46 5.77 -2.69 -3.70
CA ILE A 46 7.10 -2.06 -3.75
C ILE A 46 8.08 -2.91 -2.94
N GLU A 47 9.35 -2.95 -3.36
CA GLU A 47 10.41 -3.77 -2.77
C GLU A 47 11.66 -2.92 -2.50
N ASP A 48 12.06 -2.87 -1.22
CA ASP A 48 13.31 -2.23 -0.75
C ASP A 48 13.58 -0.83 -1.31
N VAL A 49 12.54 0.01 -1.33
CA VAL A 49 12.63 1.37 -1.89
C VAL A 49 13.20 2.34 -0.85
N SER A 50 14.24 3.08 -1.23
CA SER A 50 14.83 4.15 -0.41
C SER A 50 14.99 5.43 -1.21
N PHE A 51 14.48 6.55 -0.67
CA PHE A 51 14.65 7.89 -1.22
C PHE A 51 14.34 8.95 -0.17
N THR A 52 14.80 10.18 -0.40
CA THR A 52 14.44 11.35 0.40
C THR A 52 13.86 12.44 -0.47
N VAL A 53 13.02 13.29 0.11
CA VAL A 53 12.55 14.53 -0.51
C VAL A 53 12.81 15.67 0.47
N GLY A 54 13.55 16.68 0.01
CA GLY A 54 13.90 17.88 0.74
C GLY A 54 12.77 18.90 0.81
N LYS A 55 12.85 19.79 1.80
CA LYS A 55 11.94 20.94 1.89
C LYS A 55 12.04 21.82 0.63
N GLY A 56 10.90 22.09 0.00
CA GLY A 56 10.81 22.94 -1.20
C GLY A 56 11.08 22.19 -2.52
N GLU A 57 11.33 20.89 -2.48
CA GLU A 57 11.47 20.09 -3.69
C GLU A 57 10.12 19.73 -4.31
N ALA A 58 10.09 19.72 -5.64
CA ALA A 58 9.00 19.14 -6.42
C ALA A 58 9.50 17.84 -7.07
N VAL A 59 8.92 16.72 -6.68
CA VAL A 59 9.31 15.38 -7.17
C VAL A 59 8.11 14.71 -7.82
N ALA A 60 8.33 14.14 -9.01
CA ALA A 60 7.33 13.36 -9.72
C ALA A 60 7.67 11.86 -9.63
N LEU A 61 6.71 11.04 -9.18
CA LEU A 61 6.83 9.59 -9.20
C LEU A 61 6.16 9.02 -10.46
N ILE A 62 6.98 8.55 -11.41
CA ILE A 62 6.53 8.11 -12.74
C ILE A 62 6.73 6.58 -12.88
N GLY A 63 5.84 5.93 -13.63
CA GLY A 63 5.92 4.49 -13.90
C GLY A 63 4.63 3.94 -14.47
N ARG A 64 4.66 2.69 -14.97
CA ARG A 64 3.49 2.00 -15.54
C ARG A 64 2.39 1.77 -14.49
N ASN A 65 1.19 1.40 -14.94
CA ASN A 65 0.13 0.92 -14.05
C ASN A 65 0.61 -0.32 -13.29
N GLY A 66 0.32 -0.39 -11.99
CA GLY A 66 0.81 -1.45 -11.11
C GLY A 66 2.26 -1.28 -10.61
N ALA A 67 2.97 -0.22 -10.97
CA ALA A 67 4.36 0.00 -10.51
C ALA A 67 4.50 0.45 -9.03
N GLY A 68 3.42 0.48 -8.25
CA GLY A 68 3.46 0.85 -6.84
C GLY A 68 3.30 2.35 -6.52
N LYS A 69 3.02 3.22 -7.51
CA LYS A 69 2.92 4.67 -7.30
C LYS A 69 1.91 5.09 -6.23
N SER A 70 0.65 4.65 -6.36
CA SER A 70 -0.40 4.94 -5.37
C SER A 70 -0.07 4.34 -4.01
N THR A 71 0.61 3.19 -3.97
CA THR A 71 1.12 2.60 -2.73
C THR A 71 2.15 3.51 -2.06
N SER A 72 3.14 4.00 -2.80
CA SER A 72 4.14 4.94 -2.26
C SER A 72 3.49 6.24 -1.77
N LEU A 73 2.53 6.80 -2.50
CA LEU A 73 1.83 8.01 -2.08
C LEU A 73 0.96 7.77 -0.83
N GLY A 74 0.27 6.63 -0.73
CA GLY A 74 -0.48 6.25 0.48
C GLY A 74 0.41 6.03 1.69
N LEU A 75 1.64 5.52 1.49
CA LEU A 75 2.65 5.40 2.54
C LEU A 75 3.15 6.77 3.01
N VAL A 76 3.43 7.71 2.09
CA VAL A 76 3.80 9.11 2.42
C VAL A 76 2.66 9.79 3.19
N ALA A 77 1.42 9.60 2.77
CA ALA A 77 0.24 10.17 3.40
C ALA A 77 -0.08 9.56 4.78
N GLY A 78 0.59 8.47 5.17
CA GLY A 78 0.35 7.78 6.44
C GLY A 78 -0.95 6.95 6.48
N VAL A 79 -1.61 6.79 5.34
CA VAL A 79 -2.88 6.05 5.18
C VAL A 79 -2.65 4.55 5.35
N ILE A 80 -1.55 4.07 4.78
CA ILE A 80 -1.14 2.68 4.87
C ILE A 80 0.24 2.60 5.52
N LYS A 81 0.48 1.50 6.25
CA LYS A 81 1.78 1.22 6.88
C LYS A 81 2.65 0.35 5.98
N PRO A 82 3.99 0.53 6.00
CA PRO A 82 4.91 -0.35 5.31
C PRO A 82 4.87 -1.77 5.91
N THR A 83 5.19 -2.78 5.10
CA THR A 83 5.37 -4.16 5.59
C THR A 83 6.76 -4.32 6.22
N LYS A 84 7.78 -3.69 5.64
CA LYS A 84 9.15 -3.58 6.18
C LYS A 84 9.69 -2.20 5.91
N GLY A 85 10.71 -1.81 6.67
CA GLY A 85 11.34 -0.48 6.57
C GLY A 85 10.49 0.61 7.21
N THR A 86 10.87 1.85 6.96
CA THR A 86 10.29 3.03 7.63
C THR A 86 10.00 4.13 6.64
N VAL A 87 8.85 4.79 6.82
CA VAL A 87 8.47 6.03 6.15
C VAL A 87 8.25 7.10 7.20
N THR A 88 8.98 8.21 7.12
CA THR A 88 8.82 9.36 8.01
C THR A 88 8.53 10.62 7.21
N THR A 89 7.65 11.47 7.76
CA THR A 89 7.31 12.77 7.19
C THR A 89 7.38 13.84 8.27
N GLU A 90 7.87 15.02 7.91
CA GLU A 90 7.90 16.20 8.78
C GLU A 90 6.73 17.12 8.45
N GLY A 91 5.83 17.35 9.42
CA GLY A 91 4.65 18.19 9.26
C GLY A 91 3.39 17.42 8.86
N ARG A 92 2.44 18.13 8.25
CA ARG A 92 1.16 17.55 7.80
C ARG A 92 1.21 17.24 6.31
N VAL A 93 0.76 16.05 5.93
CA VAL A 93 0.59 15.66 4.54
C VAL A 93 -0.86 15.88 4.13
N ALA A 94 -1.10 16.68 3.11
CA ALA A 94 -2.40 16.83 2.47
C ALA A 94 -2.43 15.97 1.19
N SER A 95 -3.11 14.83 1.24
CA SER A 95 -3.24 13.89 0.12
C SER A 95 -4.52 14.19 -0.68
N MET A 96 -4.38 14.69 -1.91
CA MET A 96 -5.55 14.86 -2.79
C MET A 96 -6.18 13.52 -3.21
N LEU A 97 -5.41 12.42 -3.16
CA LEU A 97 -5.86 11.08 -3.51
C LEU A 97 -7.10 10.62 -2.72
N GLU A 98 -7.23 11.05 -1.45
CA GLU A 98 -8.33 10.60 -0.58
C GLU A 98 -9.49 11.59 -0.52
N LEU A 99 -9.24 12.86 -0.86
CA LEU A 99 -10.26 13.89 -0.81
C LEU A 99 -11.42 13.59 -1.79
N GLY A 100 -11.12 12.98 -2.94
CA GLY A 100 -12.15 12.63 -3.94
C GLY A 100 -13.22 11.66 -3.43
N GLU A 101 -12.88 10.73 -2.54
CA GLU A 101 -13.84 9.79 -1.95
C GLU A 101 -14.58 10.40 -0.74
N ALA A 102 -13.95 11.34 -0.03
CA ALA A 102 -14.54 12.01 1.12
C ALA A 102 -15.66 13.00 0.73
N PHE A 103 -15.68 13.48 -0.52
CA PHE A 103 -16.76 14.31 -1.07
C PHE A 103 -17.89 13.47 -1.69
N ILE A 104 -18.39 12.44 -1.00
CA ILE A 104 -19.74 11.95 -1.32
C ILE A 104 -20.68 13.12 -1.02
N LEU A 105 -21.02 13.83 -2.09
CA LEU A 105 -21.98 14.90 -2.14
C LEU A 105 -23.24 14.44 -1.43
N ASN A 106 -23.50 15.03 -0.27
CA ASN A 106 -24.82 15.05 0.33
C ASN A 106 -25.69 15.94 -0.58
N LEU A 107 -26.05 15.42 -1.76
CA LEU A 107 -26.98 16.03 -2.70
C LEU A 107 -28.38 15.77 -2.15
N PRO A 108 -29.09 16.79 -1.64
CA PRO A 108 -30.52 16.66 -1.44
C PRO A 108 -31.17 16.39 -2.80
N ALA A 109 -32.08 15.40 -2.82
CA ALA A 109 -32.92 15.06 -3.96
C ALA A 109 -33.86 16.21 -4.35
#